data_AF-A0A5H9SZG5-F1
#
_entry.id   AF-A0A5H9SZG5-F1
#
_cell.length_a   1.000
_cell.length_b   1.000
_cell.length_c   1.000
_cell.angle_alpha   90.00
_cell.angle_beta   90.00
_cell.angle_gamma   90.00
#
_symmetry.space_group_name_H-M   'P 1'
#
loop_
_entity.id
_entity.type
_entity.pdbx_description
1 polymer ?
#
loop_
_entity_poly.entity_id
_entity_poly.type
_entity_poly.pdbx_seq_one_letter_code
_entity_poly.pdbx_strand_id
1 'polypeptide(L)'
;MTQWYPASPALWQGRDDSIEAPDARRLFQTVTRSETFSPDNWQQKIALMGFACDEGVKRNAGRPGAAGGPDALRKALANMASHQGHERLVDLGNWVAPTPDLEGAQQALRDAVSRCLRAGMRTLVLGGGHETAFGHGAGVLDAFAQESVGIINLDAHLDLRQTDRATSGTPFRQLAQLCDAQSRAFHYACFGVSRAANTQALWREAQWRNATVVEDLDCHDALAQMAQFIDKVDKIYLTIDLDVLPVWEMPAVSAPAALGVPLIQVLRLIEPVCRSGKLQAADLVEFNPRFDEDGAAARVAARLGWQIAHWWR
;
A
#
# COMPACT_ATOMS: atom_id res chain seq x y z
N MET A 1 -10.65 -14.65 18.13
CA MET A 1 -9.19 -14.85 18.00
C MET A 1 -8.59 -13.52 17.64
N THR A 2 -7.51 -13.10 18.28
CA THR A 2 -6.87 -11.80 18.04
C THR A 2 -6.25 -11.77 16.65
N GLN A 3 -6.76 -10.92 15.76
CA GLN A 3 -6.25 -10.71 14.40
C GLN A 3 -5.06 -9.73 14.36
N TRP A 4 -4.52 -9.35 15.53
CA TRP A 4 -3.45 -8.36 15.67
C TRP A 4 -2.34 -8.81 16.62
N TYR A 5 -1.08 -8.46 16.31
CA TYR A 5 0.07 -8.58 17.22
C TYR A 5 1.11 -7.47 16.99
N PRO A 6 1.87 -7.07 18.02
CA PRO A 6 2.93 -6.07 17.87
C PRO A 6 4.11 -6.60 17.05
N ALA A 7 4.76 -5.73 16.27
CA ALA A 7 5.93 -6.12 15.48
C ALA A 7 7.11 -6.52 16.38
N SER A 8 7.80 -7.59 15.99
CA SER A 8 8.95 -8.12 16.74
C SER A 8 10.08 -7.07 16.84
N PRO A 9 10.71 -6.90 18.03
CA PRO A 9 11.89 -6.05 18.17
C PRO A 9 13.03 -6.38 17.21
N ALA A 10 13.19 -7.66 16.87
CA ALA A 10 14.26 -8.14 16.00
C ALA A 10 14.15 -7.64 14.55
N LEU A 11 13.01 -7.07 14.15
CA LEU A 11 12.83 -6.48 12.82
C LEU A 11 13.47 -5.09 12.72
N TRP A 12 13.58 -4.37 13.84
CA TRP A 12 14.10 -3.01 13.91
C TRP A 12 15.49 -3.01 14.52
N GLN A 13 16.44 -3.51 13.74
CA GLN A 13 17.86 -3.54 14.09
C GLN A 13 18.71 -3.21 12.86
N GLY A 14 19.91 -2.70 13.09
CA GLY A 14 20.80 -2.28 12.02
C GLY A 14 22.17 -1.86 12.54
N ARG A 15 22.97 -1.26 11.66
CA ARG A 15 24.25 -0.66 12.01
C ARG A 15 24.00 0.63 12.79
N ASP A 16 24.61 0.75 13.97
CA ASP A 16 24.55 1.99 14.74
C ASP A 16 25.74 2.89 14.37
N ASP A 17 25.43 4.03 13.73
CA ASP A 17 26.41 5.03 13.30
C ASP A 17 26.50 6.23 14.24
N SER A 18 25.90 6.17 15.42
CA SER A 18 25.88 7.29 16.39
C SER A 18 27.27 7.75 16.87
N ILE A 19 28.30 6.92 16.66
CA ILE A 19 29.70 7.26 16.90
C ILE A 19 30.20 8.30 15.88
N GLU A 20 29.68 8.29 14.64
CA GLU A 20 30.11 9.21 13.56
C GLU A 20 29.58 10.64 13.80
N ALA A 21 28.29 10.77 14.13
CA ALA A 21 27.64 12.03 14.51
C ALA A 21 26.28 11.80 15.20
N PRO A 22 25.76 12.74 16.02
CA PRO A 22 24.46 12.59 16.69
C PRO A 22 23.24 12.46 15.76
N ASP A 23 23.37 12.91 14.51
CA ASP A 23 22.37 12.86 13.44
C ASP A 23 22.62 11.74 12.43
N ALA A 24 23.67 10.92 12.60
CA ALA A 24 23.91 9.70 11.83
C ALA A 24 22.95 8.58 12.26
N ARG A 25 21.65 8.83 12.11
CA ARG A 25 20.56 7.95 12.54
C ARG A 25 20.06 7.07 11.42
N ARG A 26 19.61 5.87 11.77
CA ARG A 26 18.87 4.95 10.88
C ARG A 26 17.43 4.79 11.34
N LEU A 27 16.57 4.24 10.47
CA LEU A 27 15.15 4.12 10.76
C LEU A 27 14.87 3.35 12.07
N PHE A 28 15.62 2.28 12.35
CA PHE A 28 15.45 1.52 13.59
C PHE A 28 15.66 2.33 14.87
N GLN A 29 16.37 3.47 14.80
CA GLN A 29 16.61 4.37 15.93
C GLN A 29 15.53 5.47 16.05
N THR A 30 14.76 5.72 14.99
CA THR A 30 13.77 6.83 14.95
C THR A 30 12.32 6.37 14.87
N VAL A 31 12.06 5.17 14.35
CA VAL A 31 10.72 4.58 14.33
C VAL A 31 10.33 4.19 15.75
N THR A 32 9.20 4.70 16.23
CA THR A 32 8.67 4.32 17.54
C THR A 32 7.88 3.02 17.40
N ARG A 33 8.10 2.05 18.28
CA ARG A 33 7.37 0.77 18.27
C ARG A 33 6.33 0.76 19.38
N SER A 34 5.09 0.41 19.04
CA SER A 34 4.00 0.29 20.02
C SER A 34 3.77 -1.18 20.37
N GLU A 35 3.69 -1.47 21.67
CA GLU A 35 3.35 -2.81 22.18
C GLU A 35 1.82 -3.03 22.26
N THR A 36 1.05 -1.96 22.09
CA THR A 36 -0.41 -1.96 22.08
C THR A 36 -0.95 -1.23 20.85
N PHE A 37 -2.16 -1.60 20.41
CA PHE A 37 -2.88 -0.81 19.41
C PHE A 37 -3.63 0.35 20.08
N SER A 38 -2.97 1.50 20.19
CA SER A 38 -3.49 2.71 20.86
C SER A 38 -3.28 3.97 20.01
N PRO A 39 -4.02 4.15 18.88
CA PRO A 39 -3.83 5.28 17.96
C PRO A 39 -3.96 6.65 18.61
N ASP A 40 -4.79 6.78 19.64
CA ASP A 40 -5.08 8.04 20.35
C ASP A 40 -3.81 8.68 20.97
N ASN A 41 -2.76 7.89 21.21
CA ASN A 41 -1.46 8.34 21.74
C ASN A 41 -0.54 8.95 20.68
N TRP A 42 -0.88 8.86 19.39
CA TRP A 42 0.04 9.09 18.28
C TRP A 42 -0.52 10.08 17.24
N GLN A 43 -1.29 11.07 17.67
CA GLN A 43 -1.86 12.09 16.77
C GLN A 43 -0.78 12.73 15.88
N GLN A 44 -1.12 13.05 14.63
CA GLN A 44 -0.22 13.64 13.63
C GLN A 44 0.99 12.75 13.22
N LYS A 45 1.05 11.49 13.71
CA LYS A 45 2.04 10.50 13.28
C LYS A 45 1.51 9.66 12.10
N ILE A 46 2.41 8.88 11.51
CA ILE A 46 2.12 7.89 10.47
C ILE A 46 2.12 6.52 11.13
N ALA A 47 0.96 5.87 11.20
CA ALA A 47 0.82 4.49 11.63
C ALA A 47 1.41 3.57 10.57
N LEU A 48 2.57 2.98 10.86
CA LEU A 48 3.12 1.88 10.09
C LEU A 48 2.46 0.57 10.55
N MET A 49 1.70 -0.05 9.66
CA MET A 49 0.91 -1.24 9.94
C MET A 49 1.32 -2.34 8.97
N GLY A 50 1.18 -3.60 9.35
CA GLY A 50 1.31 -4.72 8.42
C GLY A 50 -0.01 -5.44 8.22
N PHE A 51 -0.26 -5.94 7.01
CA PHE A 51 -1.34 -6.87 6.74
C PHE A 51 -0.76 -8.18 6.23
N ALA A 52 -0.45 -9.10 7.14
CA ALA A 52 0.17 -10.39 6.85
C ALA A 52 -0.89 -11.40 6.37
N CYS A 53 -1.34 -11.23 5.12
CA CYS A 53 -2.34 -12.07 4.47
C CYS A 53 -2.03 -12.25 2.97
N ASP A 54 -2.11 -13.48 2.48
CA ASP A 54 -2.03 -13.83 1.05
C ASP A 54 -3.16 -14.79 0.63
N GLU A 55 -4.26 -14.79 1.39
CA GLU A 55 -5.40 -15.65 1.13
C GLU A 55 -6.14 -15.21 -0.13
N GLY A 56 -6.25 -13.91 -0.40
CA GLY A 56 -6.77 -13.36 -1.64
C GLY A 56 -5.90 -13.75 -2.84
N VAL A 57 -4.57 -13.75 -2.70
CA VAL A 57 -3.64 -14.24 -3.73
C VAL A 57 -3.92 -15.70 -4.06
N LYS A 58 -4.04 -16.56 -3.04
CA LYS A 58 -4.38 -17.99 -3.24
C LYS A 58 -5.72 -18.15 -3.96
N ARG A 59 -6.74 -17.39 -3.54
CA ARG A 59 -8.08 -17.40 -4.14
C ARG A 59 -8.09 -16.91 -5.59
N ASN A 60 -7.17 -16.02 -5.94
CA ASN A 60 -6.98 -15.51 -7.30
C ASN A 60 -6.03 -16.38 -8.15
N ALA A 61 -5.66 -17.58 -7.69
CA ALA A 61 -4.72 -18.50 -8.34
C ALA A 61 -3.30 -17.92 -8.55
N GLY A 62 -2.88 -16.99 -7.69
CA GLY A 62 -1.51 -16.48 -7.63
C GLY A 62 -0.55 -17.36 -6.83
N ARG A 63 0.69 -16.91 -6.71
CA ARG A 63 1.76 -17.61 -5.97
C ARG A 63 1.80 -17.13 -4.51
N PRO A 64 1.46 -17.98 -3.51
CA PRO A 64 1.43 -17.57 -2.10
C PRO A 64 2.82 -17.26 -1.54
N GLY A 65 2.88 -16.42 -0.51
CA GLY A 65 4.08 -16.01 0.21
C GLY A 65 4.04 -14.55 0.68
N ALA A 66 3.17 -13.73 0.10
CA ALA A 66 3.06 -12.31 0.42
C ALA A 66 2.67 -12.02 1.88
N ALA A 67 2.08 -12.98 2.61
CA ALA A 67 1.82 -12.83 4.03
C ALA A 67 3.10 -12.61 4.87
N GLY A 68 4.27 -13.01 4.37
CA GLY A 68 5.57 -12.71 4.99
C GLY A 68 6.15 -11.34 4.60
N GLY A 69 5.51 -10.62 3.68
CA GLY A 69 5.97 -9.34 3.16
C GLY A 69 6.11 -8.24 4.20
N PRO A 70 5.13 -8.02 5.11
CA PRO A 70 5.20 -6.92 6.07
C PRO A 70 6.46 -6.93 6.95
N ASP A 71 6.87 -8.11 7.43
CA ASP A 71 8.05 -8.24 8.29
C ASP A 71 9.36 -8.16 7.49
N ALA A 72 9.39 -8.72 6.28
CA ALA A 72 10.54 -8.62 5.39
C ALA A 72 10.82 -7.16 4.99
N LEU A 73 9.78 -6.40 4.67
CA LEU A 73 9.88 -4.98 4.32
C LEU A 73 10.29 -4.11 5.51
N ARG A 74 9.78 -4.39 6.72
CA ARG A 74 10.28 -3.72 7.95
C ARG A 74 11.77 -3.95 8.15
N LYS A 75 12.24 -5.19 8.01
CA LYS A 75 13.67 -5.52 8.14
C LYS A 75 14.53 -4.78 7.12
N ALA A 76 14.06 -4.65 5.88
CA ALA A 76 14.75 -3.90 4.83
C ALA A 76 14.77 -2.39 5.10
N LEU A 77 13.67 -1.82 5.63
CA LEU A 77 13.58 -0.42 6.04
C LEU A 77 14.49 -0.10 7.23
N ALA A 78 14.56 -0.97 8.24
CA ALA A 78 15.18 -0.71 9.54
C ALA A 78 16.60 -0.14 9.44
N ASN A 79 17.42 -0.67 8.53
CA ASN A 79 18.80 -0.29 8.36
C ASN A 79 19.02 0.87 7.36
N MET A 80 17.96 1.51 6.84
CA MET A 80 18.10 2.69 5.98
C MET A 80 18.37 3.95 6.82
N ALA A 81 19.06 4.94 6.24
CA ALA A 81 19.31 6.23 6.89
C ALA A 81 17.98 6.93 7.24
N SER A 82 17.95 7.63 8.37
CA SER A 82 16.78 8.39 8.80
C SER A 82 16.97 9.88 8.51
N HIS A 83 15.92 10.53 8.05
CA HIS A 83 15.88 11.92 7.64
C HIS A 83 14.53 12.51 8.06
N GLN A 84 14.38 13.82 7.89
CA GLN A 84 13.14 14.53 8.20
C GLN A 84 11.91 13.81 7.62
N GLY A 85 10.92 13.59 8.47
CA GLY A 85 9.66 12.93 8.14
C GLY A 85 9.57 11.52 8.70
N HIS A 86 10.68 10.80 8.84
CA HIS A 86 10.72 9.41 9.30
C HIS A 86 10.45 9.25 10.80
N GLU A 87 10.79 10.25 11.62
CA GLU A 87 10.48 10.29 13.05
C GLU A 87 8.97 10.35 13.35
N ARG A 88 8.14 10.51 12.31
CA ARG A 88 6.68 10.40 12.41
C ARG A 88 6.17 8.97 12.31
N LEU A 89 6.99 8.01 11.91
CA LEU A 89 6.56 6.61 11.83
C LEU A 89 6.42 6.00 13.22
N VAL A 90 5.27 5.37 13.45
CA VAL A 90 4.98 4.56 14.63
C VAL A 90 4.55 3.18 14.15
N ASP A 91 5.32 2.15 14.45
CA ASP A 91 4.96 0.76 14.14
C ASP A 91 3.88 0.26 15.09
N LEU A 92 2.69 0.04 14.55
CA LEU A 92 1.52 -0.47 15.25
C LEU A 92 1.31 -1.97 15.05
N GLY A 93 2.30 -2.70 14.53
CA GLY A 93 2.25 -4.15 14.40
C GLY A 93 1.52 -4.65 13.17
N ASN A 94 1.08 -5.91 13.23
CA ASN A 94 0.53 -6.65 12.10
C ASN A 94 -0.89 -7.11 12.37
N TRP A 95 -1.72 -6.98 11.35
CA TRP A 95 -2.98 -7.69 11.20
C TRP A 95 -2.74 -8.97 10.41
N VAL A 96 -3.40 -10.05 10.80
CA VAL A 96 -3.32 -11.36 10.15
C VAL A 96 -4.69 -11.89 9.80
N ALA A 97 -4.72 -12.74 8.77
CA ALA A 97 -5.82 -13.66 8.55
C ALA A 97 -5.54 -14.98 9.30
N PRO A 98 -6.17 -15.23 10.47
CA PRO A 98 -6.21 -16.57 11.04
C PRO A 98 -7.08 -17.45 10.14
N THR A 99 -6.56 -18.60 9.69
CA THR A 99 -7.25 -19.55 8.78
C THR A 99 -7.74 -18.85 7.48
N PRO A 100 -8.48 -19.48 6.52
CA PRO A 100 -8.79 -18.83 5.23
C PRO A 100 -9.91 -17.76 5.33
N ASP A 101 -9.95 -17.01 6.44
CA ASP A 101 -10.89 -15.91 6.71
C ASP A 101 -10.30 -14.57 6.25
N LEU A 102 -10.30 -14.36 4.93
CA LEU A 102 -9.85 -13.11 4.33
C LEU A 102 -10.75 -11.93 4.74
N GLU A 103 -12.06 -12.15 4.67
CA GLU A 103 -13.08 -11.13 4.93
C GLU A 103 -12.99 -10.60 6.36
N GLY A 104 -12.84 -11.48 7.35
CA GLY A 104 -12.63 -11.08 8.73
C GLY A 104 -11.33 -10.29 8.93
N ALA A 105 -10.25 -10.70 8.27
CA ALA A 105 -8.98 -9.98 8.34
C ALA A 105 -9.06 -8.58 7.72
N GLN A 106 -9.71 -8.46 6.56
CA GLN A 106 -9.98 -7.19 5.89
C GLN A 106 -10.85 -6.28 6.76
N GLN A 107 -11.85 -6.83 7.45
CA GLN A 107 -12.70 -6.06 8.37
C GLN A 107 -11.89 -5.53 9.56
N ALA A 108 -11.01 -6.32 10.16
CA ALA A 108 -10.17 -5.81 11.25
C ALA A 108 -9.13 -4.78 10.79
N LEU A 109 -8.59 -4.92 9.57
CA LEU A 109 -7.75 -3.88 8.99
C LEU A 109 -8.55 -2.59 8.75
N ARG A 110 -9.76 -2.69 8.20
CA ARG A 110 -10.69 -1.57 7.99
C ARG A 110 -10.97 -0.81 9.29
N ASP A 111 -11.31 -1.53 10.36
CA ASP A 111 -11.59 -0.95 11.67
C ASP A 111 -10.37 -0.23 12.25
N ALA A 112 -9.19 -0.86 12.12
CA ALA A 112 -7.95 -0.30 12.62
C ALA A 112 -7.53 0.97 11.86
N VAL A 113 -7.60 0.94 10.53
CA VAL A 113 -7.32 2.09 9.67
C VAL A 113 -8.26 3.24 9.99
N SER A 114 -9.57 2.98 10.05
CA SER A 114 -10.57 3.99 10.37
C SER A 114 -10.30 4.63 11.73
N ARG A 115 -9.93 3.82 12.74
CA ARG A 115 -9.56 4.32 14.07
C ARG A 115 -8.30 5.20 14.03
N CYS A 116 -7.25 4.80 13.32
CA CYS A 116 -6.03 5.60 13.16
C CYS A 116 -6.33 6.96 12.51
N LEU A 117 -7.06 6.96 11.40
CA LEU A 117 -7.40 8.18 10.66
C LEU A 117 -8.26 9.13 11.48
N ARG A 118 -9.26 8.61 12.21
CA ARG A 118 -10.11 9.41 13.12
C ARG A 118 -9.35 9.96 14.33
N ALA A 119 -8.28 9.29 14.76
CA ALA A 119 -7.35 9.79 15.78
C ALA A 119 -6.37 10.85 15.23
N GLY A 120 -6.51 11.28 13.97
CA GLY A 120 -5.64 12.27 13.35
C GLY A 120 -4.26 11.72 12.96
N MET A 121 -4.14 10.40 12.81
CA MET A 121 -2.96 9.77 12.20
C MET A 121 -3.15 9.67 10.69
N ARG A 122 -2.06 9.32 10.00
CA ARG A 122 -2.07 8.79 8.62
C ARG A 122 -1.69 7.31 8.65
N THR A 123 -2.03 6.53 7.63
CA THR A 123 -1.78 5.06 7.63
C THR A 123 -0.87 4.63 6.49
N LEU A 124 0.26 4.00 6.82
CA LEU A 124 1.14 3.31 5.88
C LEU A 124 1.04 1.81 6.13
N VAL A 125 0.41 1.06 5.23
CA VAL A 125 0.28 -0.40 5.36
C VAL A 125 1.32 -1.09 4.49
N LEU A 126 2.14 -1.94 5.10
CA LEU A 126 2.93 -2.94 4.39
C LEU A 126 2.02 -4.16 4.24
N GLY A 127 1.49 -4.37 3.04
CA GLY A 127 0.51 -5.40 2.77
C GLY A 127 1.11 -6.78 2.58
N GLY A 128 0.21 -7.73 2.36
CA GLY A 128 0.50 -9.00 1.74
C GLY A 128 0.05 -8.90 0.29
N GLY A 129 -0.94 -9.68 -0.13
CA GLY A 129 -1.51 -9.47 -1.47
C GLY A 129 -2.35 -8.20 -1.62
N HIS A 130 -2.76 -7.87 -2.85
CA HIS A 130 -3.54 -6.66 -3.14
C HIS A 130 -4.95 -6.67 -2.53
N GLU A 131 -5.40 -7.80 -1.97
CA GLU A 131 -6.58 -7.86 -1.10
C GLU A 131 -6.51 -6.89 0.10
N THR A 132 -5.29 -6.48 0.49
CA THR A 132 -5.04 -5.41 1.47
C THR A 132 -5.86 -4.16 1.13
N ALA A 133 -5.97 -3.83 -0.15
CA ALA A 133 -6.56 -2.57 -0.60
C ALA A 133 -8.05 -2.44 -0.27
N PHE A 134 -8.80 -3.55 -0.18
CA PHE A 134 -10.20 -3.48 0.25
C PHE A 134 -10.30 -3.07 1.72
N GLY A 135 -9.56 -3.73 2.61
CA GLY A 135 -9.58 -3.40 4.05
C GLY A 135 -9.07 -1.97 4.30
N HIS A 136 -7.95 -1.62 3.70
CA HIS A 136 -7.35 -0.29 3.85
C HIS A 136 -8.25 0.81 3.25
N GLY A 137 -8.66 0.66 1.99
CA GLY A 137 -9.53 1.60 1.29
C GLY A 137 -10.88 1.78 1.98
N ALA A 138 -11.51 0.70 2.45
CA ALA A 138 -12.78 0.80 3.18
C ALA A 138 -12.63 1.57 4.49
N GLY A 139 -11.51 1.38 5.21
CA GLY A 139 -11.21 2.14 6.42
C GLY A 139 -11.03 3.64 6.15
N VAL A 140 -10.42 3.99 5.01
CA VAL A 140 -10.29 5.39 4.54
C VAL A 140 -11.66 5.98 4.21
N LEU A 141 -12.49 5.26 3.45
CA LEU A 141 -13.84 5.72 3.09
C LEU A 141 -14.72 5.96 4.32
N ASP A 142 -14.62 5.11 5.34
CA ASP A 142 -15.34 5.26 6.61
C ASP A 142 -14.84 6.43 7.47
N ALA A 143 -13.54 6.73 7.40
CA ALA A 143 -12.94 7.84 8.15
C ALA A 143 -13.31 9.21 7.53
N PHE A 144 -13.42 9.26 6.21
CA PHE A 144 -13.71 10.46 5.42
C PHE A 144 -15.05 10.31 4.68
N ALA A 145 -16.11 10.07 5.45
CA ALA A 145 -17.44 9.78 4.92
C ALA A 145 -18.09 10.99 4.21
N GLN A 146 -17.65 12.21 4.52
CA GLN A 146 -18.21 13.45 3.97
C GLN A 146 -17.31 14.11 2.92
N GLU A 147 -16.11 13.59 2.71
CA GLU A 147 -15.14 14.13 1.76
C GLU A 147 -14.98 13.22 0.55
N SER A 148 -14.62 13.81 -0.60
CA SER A 148 -14.26 13.04 -1.79
C SER A 148 -12.90 12.34 -1.59
N VAL A 149 -12.87 11.03 -1.78
CA VAL A 149 -11.68 10.19 -1.63
C VAL A 149 -11.27 9.68 -3.00
N GLY A 150 -10.05 10.02 -3.43
CA GLY A 150 -9.41 9.48 -4.61
C GLY A 150 -8.56 8.26 -4.28
N ILE A 151 -8.75 7.18 -5.02
CA ILE A 151 -7.97 5.96 -4.93
C ILE A 151 -7.00 5.96 -6.12
N ILE A 152 -5.71 6.03 -5.85
CA ILE A 152 -4.64 5.98 -6.86
C ILE A 152 -3.94 4.64 -6.73
N ASN A 153 -4.06 3.80 -7.75
CA ASN A 153 -3.44 2.49 -7.86
C ASN A 153 -2.26 2.54 -8.84
N LEU A 154 -1.10 2.06 -8.43
CA LEU A 154 0.07 1.85 -9.28
C LEU A 154 0.22 0.34 -9.45
N ASP A 155 -0.17 -0.18 -10.61
CA ASP A 155 -0.44 -1.62 -10.78
C ASP A 155 -0.45 -2.01 -12.26
N ALA A 156 0.05 -3.21 -12.57
CA ALA A 156 -0.07 -3.79 -13.91
C ALA A 156 -1.52 -4.28 -14.20
N HIS A 157 -2.32 -4.47 -13.17
CA HIS A 157 -3.68 -4.98 -13.18
C HIS A 157 -4.70 -3.89 -12.82
N LEU A 158 -5.94 -4.07 -13.26
CA LEU A 158 -7.05 -3.18 -12.90
C LEU A 158 -7.72 -3.57 -11.58
N ASP A 159 -7.63 -4.85 -11.20
CA ASP A 159 -8.18 -5.40 -9.96
C ASP A 159 -9.66 -5.06 -9.68
N LEU A 160 -10.41 -5.06 -10.77
CA LEU A 160 -11.85 -4.87 -10.87
C LEU A 160 -12.60 -6.19 -11.16
N ARG A 161 -12.03 -7.35 -10.81
CA ARG A 161 -12.61 -8.67 -11.16
C ARG A 161 -13.99 -8.85 -10.54
N GLN A 162 -14.88 -9.52 -11.28
CA GLN A 162 -16.15 -10.02 -10.78
C GLN A 162 -16.01 -11.50 -10.43
N THR A 163 -16.21 -11.83 -9.16
CA THR A 163 -16.16 -13.19 -8.61
C THR A 163 -17.25 -13.36 -7.55
N ASP A 164 -17.45 -14.60 -7.10
CA ASP A 164 -18.37 -14.99 -6.02
C ASP A 164 -17.81 -14.75 -4.61
N ARG A 165 -16.50 -14.56 -4.49
CA ARG A 165 -15.77 -14.33 -3.23
C ARG A 165 -14.67 -13.29 -3.39
N ALA A 166 -14.24 -12.68 -2.29
CA ALA A 166 -13.12 -11.74 -2.29
C ALA A 166 -11.79 -12.46 -2.64
N THR A 167 -10.98 -11.83 -3.50
CA THR A 167 -9.63 -12.29 -3.91
C THR A 167 -8.66 -11.11 -3.96
N SER A 168 -7.40 -11.34 -4.34
CA SER A 168 -6.45 -10.23 -4.55
C SER A 168 -6.87 -9.31 -5.71
N GLY A 169 -7.59 -9.84 -6.71
CA GLY A 169 -7.98 -9.07 -7.90
C GLY A 169 -9.39 -8.46 -7.88
N THR A 170 -10.07 -8.47 -6.73
CA THR A 170 -11.40 -7.84 -6.54
C THR A 170 -11.45 -6.53 -5.74
N PRO A 171 -10.38 -6.03 -5.08
CA PRO A 171 -10.51 -5.03 -4.03
C PRO A 171 -11.15 -3.74 -4.53
N PHE A 172 -10.82 -3.27 -5.74
CA PHE A 172 -11.36 -2.02 -6.26
C PHE A 172 -12.81 -2.16 -6.72
N ARG A 173 -13.24 -3.35 -7.17
CA ARG A 173 -14.67 -3.59 -7.46
C ARG A 173 -15.47 -3.61 -6.16
N GLN A 174 -14.92 -4.21 -5.09
CA GLN A 174 -15.54 -4.20 -3.78
C GLN A 174 -15.63 -2.78 -3.19
N LEU A 175 -14.58 -1.95 -3.37
CA LEU A 175 -14.62 -0.54 -2.98
C LEU A 175 -15.65 0.25 -3.80
N ALA A 176 -15.79 -0.02 -5.10
CA ALA A 176 -16.82 0.60 -5.92
C ALA A 176 -18.23 0.25 -5.43
N GLN A 177 -18.48 -1.02 -5.10
CA GLN A 177 -19.75 -1.47 -4.50
C GLN A 177 -20.00 -0.84 -3.13
N LEU A 178 -18.96 -0.67 -2.31
CA LEU A 178 -19.07 0.03 -1.03
C LEU A 178 -19.43 1.50 -1.24
N CYS A 179 -18.82 2.18 -2.21
CA CYS A 179 -19.19 3.54 -2.58
C CYS A 179 -20.66 3.64 -3.02
N ASP A 180 -21.13 2.70 -3.85
CA ASP A 180 -22.54 2.63 -4.28
C ASP A 180 -23.46 2.49 -3.04
N ALA A 181 -23.14 1.59 -2.12
CA ALA A 181 -23.90 1.38 -0.89
C ALA A 181 -23.89 2.60 0.05
N GLN A 182 -22.80 3.37 0.05
CA GLN A 182 -22.66 4.61 0.79
C GLN A 182 -23.22 5.83 0.05
N SER A 183 -23.79 5.65 -1.16
CA SER A 183 -24.28 6.74 -2.01
C SER A 183 -23.23 7.84 -2.27
N ARG A 184 -21.97 7.43 -2.47
CA ARG A 184 -20.84 8.31 -2.76
C ARG A 184 -20.19 7.97 -4.10
N ALA A 185 -19.51 8.95 -4.69
CA ALA A 185 -18.76 8.74 -5.92
C ALA A 185 -17.53 7.84 -5.68
N PHE A 186 -17.26 6.96 -6.64
CA PHE A 186 -16.05 6.15 -6.71
C PHE A 186 -15.02 6.83 -7.61
N HIS A 187 -14.00 7.46 -7.01
CA HIS A 187 -12.90 8.08 -7.75
C HIS A 187 -11.70 7.14 -7.78
N TYR A 188 -11.49 6.46 -8.90
CA TYR A 188 -10.42 5.50 -9.06
C TYR A 188 -9.53 5.85 -10.25
N ALA A 189 -8.22 5.81 -10.03
CA ALA A 189 -7.22 5.90 -11.07
C ALA A 189 -6.24 4.72 -10.96
N CYS A 190 -5.96 4.06 -12.09
CA CYS A 190 -4.93 3.03 -12.18
C CYS A 190 -3.85 3.45 -13.19
N PHE A 191 -2.61 3.52 -12.74
CA PHE A 191 -1.44 3.90 -13.53
C PHE A 191 -0.48 2.71 -13.64
N GLY A 192 0.03 2.45 -14.83
CA GLY A 192 0.94 1.34 -15.11
C GLY A 192 0.25 0.09 -15.63
N VAL A 193 -1.04 0.20 -16.00
CA VAL A 193 -1.85 -0.94 -16.41
C VAL A 193 -1.26 -1.59 -17.65
N SER A 194 -0.98 -2.89 -17.58
CA SER A 194 -0.58 -3.66 -18.74
C SER A 194 -1.81 -4.16 -19.50
N ARG A 195 -1.99 -3.72 -20.74
CA ARG A 195 -3.09 -4.21 -21.59
C ARG A 195 -3.03 -5.71 -21.82
N ALA A 196 -1.83 -6.31 -21.80
CA ALA A 196 -1.65 -7.76 -21.94
C ALA A 196 -2.11 -8.55 -20.70
N ALA A 197 -2.12 -7.93 -19.51
CA ALA A 197 -2.54 -8.57 -18.26
C ALA A 197 -4.04 -8.45 -17.98
N ASN A 198 -4.76 -7.61 -18.74
CA ASN A 198 -6.14 -7.25 -18.46
C ASN A 198 -7.08 -7.62 -19.61
N THR A 199 -8.03 -8.53 -19.36
CA THR A 199 -9.04 -8.93 -20.34
C THR A 199 -9.99 -7.78 -20.68
N GLN A 200 -10.64 -7.83 -21.85
CA GLN A 200 -11.59 -6.80 -22.29
C GLN A 200 -12.75 -6.58 -21.30
N ALA A 201 -13.12 -7.58 -20.49
CA ALA A 201 -14.14 -7.42 -19.45
C ALA A 201 -13.70 -6.43 -18.36
N LEU A 202 -12.43 -6.45 -17.95
CA LEU A 202 -11.88 -5.53 -16.95
C LEU A 202 -11.84 -4.10 -17.50
N TRP A 203 -11.45 -3.93 -18.76
CA TRP A 203 -11.50 -2.62 -19.43
C TRP A 203 -12.91 -2.04 -19.51
N ARG A 204 -13.92 -2.86 -19.81
CA ARG A 204 -15.33 -2.43 -19.80
C ARG A 204 -15.79 -2.03 -18.40
N GLU A 205 -15.40 -2.78 -17.36
CA GLU A 205 -15.70 -2.41 -15.98
C GLU A 205 -15.04 -1.08 -15.61
N ALA A 206 -13.76 -0.89 -15.92
CA ALA A 206 -13.06 0.36 -15.67
C ALA A 206 -13.73 1.55 -16.37
N GLN A 207 -14.13 1.39 -17.63
CA GLN A 207 -14.87 2.40 -18.38
C GLN A 207 -16.25 2.68 -17.78
N TRP A 208 -17.00 1.65 -17.39
CA TRP A 208 -18.30 1.81 -16.75
C TRP A 208 -18.20 2.56 -15.41
N ARG A 209 -17.15 2.28 -14.64
CA ARG A 209 -16.82 2.98 -13.39
C ARG A 209 -16.19 4.36 -13.60
N ASN A 210 -16.02 4.80 -14.85
CA ASN A 210 -15.37 6.06 -15.22
C ASN A 210 -13.97 6.21 -14.58
N ALA A 211 -13.22 5.11 -14.50
CA ALA A 211 -11.88 5.10 -13.95
C ALA A 211 -10.90 5.84 -14.86
N THR A 212 -9.93 6.54 -14.26
CA THR A 212 -8.78 7.06 -14.99
C THR A 212 -7.77 5.93 -15.17
N VAL A 213 -7.43 5.57 -16.40
CA VAL A 213 -6.48 4.48 -16.66
C VAL A 213 -5.34 5.01 -17.52
N VAL A 214 -4.11 4.75 -17.07
CA VAL A 214 -2.88 5.02 -17.83
C VAL A 214 -2.10 3.72 -17.96
N GLU A 215 -1.81 3.35 -19.20
CA GLU A 215 -1.07 2.12 -19.51
C GLU A 215 0.43 2.25 -19.18
N ASP A 216 1.08 1.11 -18.99
CA ASP A 216 2.53 1.01 -18.74
C ASP A 216 3.38 1.79 -19.76
N LEU A 217 3.01 1.76 -21.05
CA LEU A 217 3.66 2.49 -22.14
C LEU A 217 3.58 4.02 -22.01
N ASP A 218 2.53 4.55 -21.40
CA ASP A 218 2.21 5.98 -21.37
C ASP A 218 2.58 6.65 -20.04
N CYS A 219 2.99 5.87 -19.04
CA CYS A 219 3.32 6.36 -17.70
C CYS A 219 4.41 7.44 -17.65
N HIS A 220 5.26 7.54 -18.67
CA HIS A 220 6.33 8.53 -18.72
C HIS A 220 5.82 9.98 -18.84
N ASP A 221 4.65 10.19 -19.44
CA ASP A 221 4.03 11.51 -19.66
C ASP A 221 2.78 11.74 -18.79
N ALA A 222 2.56 10.90 -17.78
CA ALA A 222 1.31 10.84 -17.03
C ALA A 222 1.18 11.83 -15.86
N LEU A 223 2.13 12.74 -15.68
CA LEU A 223 2.11 13.72 -14.58
C LEU A 223 0.93 14.68 -14.65
N ALA A 224 0.50 15.06 -15.86
CA ALA A 224 -0.66 15.94 -16.04
C ALA A 224 -1.96 15.23 -15.60
N GLN A 225 -2.13 13.97 -15.96
CA GLN A 225 -3.26 13.12 -15.58
C GLN A 225 -3.28 12.90 -14.07
N MET A 226 -2.11 12.66 -13.47
CA MET A 226 -1.95 12.56 -12.02
C MET A 226 -2.38 13.85 -11.31
N ALA A 227 -1.90 15.02 -11.76
CA ALA A 227 -2.27 16.31 -11.20
C ALA A 227 -3.78 16.59 -11.32
N GLN A 228 -4.36 16.34 -12.50
CA GLN A 228 -5.80 16.48 -12.72
C GLN A 228 -6.64 15.56 -11.82
N PHE A 229 -6.14 14.36 -11.50
CA PHE A 229 -6.82 13.46 -10.57
C PHE A 229 -6.73 13.98 -9.12
N ILE A 230 -5.54 14.42 -8.69
CA ILE A 230 -5.31 15.01 -7.36
C ILE A 230 -6.22 16.22 -7.12
N ASP A 231 -6.45 17.07 -8.13
CA ASP A 231 -7.27 18.28 -8.01
C ASP A 231 -8.77 17.99 -7.78
N LYS A 232 -9.26 16.83 -8.23
CA LYS A 232 -10.69 16.48 -8.17
C LYS A 232 -11.17 15.96 -6.82
N VAL A 233 -10.25 15.65 -5.90
CA VAL A 233 -10.56 14.97 -4.64
C VAL A 233 -10.03 15.72 -3.43
N ASP A 234 -10.61 15.48 -2.26
CA ASP A 234 -10.21 16.11 -1.00
C ASP A 234 -9.13 15.30 -0.28
N LYS A 235 -9.25 13.97 -0.32
CA LYS A 235 -8.37 13.00 0.34
C LYS A 235 -7.86 11.98 -0.66
N ILE A 236 -6.64 11.48 -0.44
CA ILE A 236 -6.04 10.45 -1.30
C ILE A 236 -5.67 9.21 -0.48
N TYR A 237 -6.04 8.07 -1.04
CA TYR A 237 -5.50 6.75 -0.71
C TYR A 237 -4.64 6.28 -1.90
N LEU A 238 -3.34 6.09 -1.64
CA LEU A 238 -2.36 5.58 -2.60
C LEU A 238 -2.13 4.09 -2.34
N THR A 239 -2.19 3.26 -3.36
CA THR A 239 -1.85 1.83 -3.27
C THR A 239 -0.88 1.50 -4.39
N ILE A 240 0.22 0.85 -4.03
CA ILE A 240 1.26 0.48 -4.97
C ILE A 240 1.39 -1.03 -4.93
N ASP A 241 0.89 -1.67 -5.99
CA ASP A 241 1.23 -3.03 -6.30
C ASP A 241 2.68 -3.07 -6.81
N LEU A 242 3.52 -3.85 -6.15
CA LEU A 242 4.91 -3.96 -6.54
C LEU A 242 5.07 -4.69 -7.88
N ASP A 243 4.06 -5.41 -8.35
CA ASP A 243 4.05 -6.04 -9.67
C ASP A 243 3.95 -5.04 -10.83
N VAL A 244 3.65 -3.75 -10.55
CA VAL A 244 3.77 -2.68 -11.54
C VAL A 244 5.22 -2.49 -12.01
N LEU A 245 6.20 -2.85 -11.17
CA LEU A 245 7.61 -2.69 -11.48
C LEU A 245 8.08 -3.79 -12.44
N PRO A 246 9.04 -3.50 -13.33
CA PRO A 246 9.62 -4.52 -14.19
C PRO A 246 10.21 -5.69 -13.40
N VAL A 247 10.12 -6.90 -13.94
CA VAL A 247 10.66 -8.13 -13.35
C VAL A 247 12.14 -8.06 -12.95
N TRP A 248 12.96 -7.25 -13.64
CA TRP A 248 14.37 -7.09 -13.29
C TRP A 248 14.62 -6.15 -12.09
N GLU A 249 13.62 -5.35 -11.69
CA GLU A 249 13.66 -4.55 -10.46
C GLU A 249 12.86 -5.20 -9.33
N MET A 250 11.76 -5.89 -9.67
CA MET A 250 10.87 -6.53 -8.71
C MET A 250 10.49 -7.96 -9.16
N PRO A 251 11.41 -8.93 -9.07
CA PRO A 251 11.10 -10.33 -9.34
C PRO A 251 10.23 -10.98 -8.25
N ALA A 252 10.19 -10.36 -7.06
CA ALA A 252 9.66 -10.94 -5.84
C ALA A 252 8.17 -10.61 -5.61
N VAL A 253 7.31 -10.99 -6.56
CA VAL A 253 5.86 -10.78 -6.51
C VAL A 253 5.10 -12.01 -7.00
N SER A 254 3.76 -12.05 -6.92
CA SER A 254 2.99 -13.16 -7.47
C SER A 254 3.07 -13.22 -9.00
N ALA A 255 2.92 -12.09 -9.70
CA ALA A 255 2.89 -12.02 -11.17
C ALA A 255 3.87 -10.96 -11.72
N PRO A 256 5.18 -11.25 -11.86
CA PRO A 256 6.17 -10.25 -12.24
C PRO A 256 5.89 -9.65 -13.63
N ALA A 257 5.83 -8.32 -13.74
CA ALA A 257 5.59 -7.67 -15.02
C ALA A 257 6.78 -7.82 -15.97
N ALA A 258 6.50 -8.27 -17.19
CA ALA A 258 7.53 -8.42 -18.22
C ALA A 258 8.08 -7.07 -18.73
N LEU A 259 7.26 -6.02 -18.71
CA LEU A 259 7.64 -4.66 -19.07
C LEU A 259 7.62 -3.75 -17.84
N GLY A 260 6.44 -3.53 -17.25
CA GLY A 260 6.26 -2.71 -16.06
C GLY A 260 6.67 -1.24 -16.23
N VAL A 261 6.58 -0.49 -15.14
CA VAL A 261 6.99 0.91 -15.03
C VAL A 261 8.23 0.97 -14.15
N PRO A 262 9.40 1.41 -14.65
CA PRO A 262 10.62 1.49 -13.84
C PRO A 262 10.43 2.30 -12.56
N LEU A 263 11.10 1.90 -11.48
CA LEU A 263 11.00 2.51 -10.15
C LEU A 263 11.14 4.03 -10.17
N ILE A 264 12.07 4.55 -10.98
CA ILE A 264 12.28 6.00 -11.10
C ILE A 264 11.04 6.73 -11.62
N GLN A 265 10.29 6.13 -12.54
CA GLN A 265 9.04 6.71 -13.05
C GLN A 265 7.93 6.59 -12.02
N VAL A 266 7.81 5.45 -11.31
CA VAL A 266 6.87 5.31 -10.19
C VAL A 266 7.12 6.40 -9.14
N LEU A 267 8.39 6.62 -8.76
CA LEU A 267 8.77 7.67 -7.81
C LEU A 267 8.39 9.07 -8.28
N ARG A 268 8.57 9.39 -9.57
CA ARG A 268 8.15 10.67 -10.13
C ARG A 268 6.64 10.85 -10.13
N LEU A 269 5.87 9.79 -10.39
CA LEU A 269 4.41 9.83 -10.37
C LEU A 269 3.85 10.03 -8.97
N ILE A 270 4.43 9.38 -7.95
CA ILE A 270 3.90 9.46 -6.57
C ILE A 270 4.42 10.68 -5.78
N GLU A 271 5.49 11.36 -6.23
CA GLU A 271 5.99 12.58 -5.57
C GLU A 271 4.90 13.66 -5.39
N PRO A 272 4.17 14.09 -6.45
CA PRO A 272 3.09 15.08 -6.29
C PRO A 272 1.97 14.57 -5.39
N VAL A 273 1.68 13.26 -5.39
CA VAL A 273 0.69 12.65 -4.50
C VAL A 273 1.10 12.82 -3.03
N CYS A 274 2.35 12.45 -2.71
CA CYS A 274 2.88 12.52 -1.34
C CYS A 274 2.98 13.97 -0.81
N ARG A 275 3.22 14.94 -1.71
CA ARG A 275 3.37 16.36 -1.38
C ARG A 275 2.07 17.16 -1.47
N SER A 276 0.97 16.56 -1.92
CA SER A 276 -0.31 17.24 -2.15
C SER A 276 -0.96 17.81 -0.87
N GLY A 277 -0.57 17.34 0.31
CA GLY A 277 -1.30 17.57 1.56
C GLY A 277 -2.62 16.79 1.67
N LYS A 278 -3.01 16.05 0.62
CA LYS A 278 -4.26 15.27 0.55
C LYS A 278 -4.05 13.79 0.89
N LEU A 279 -2.83 13.26 0.79
CA LEU A 279 -2.51 11.86 1.09
C LEU A 279 -2.78 11.52 2.57
N GLN A 280 -3.71 10.60 2.83
CA GLN A 280 -4.08 10.13 4.17
C GLN A 280 -3.68 8.68 4.43
N ALA A 281 -3.60 7.89 3.37
CA ALA A 281 -3.34 6.45 3.43
C ALA A 281 -2.45 6.03 2.26
N ALA A 282 -1.50 5.15 2.52
CA ALA A 282 -0.63 4.55 1.51
C ALA A 282 -0.38 3.07 1.80
N ASP A 283 -0.33 2.21 0.80
CA ASP A 283 0.19 0.84 0.97
C ASP A 283 1.11 0.34 -0.13
N LEU A 284 1.93 -0.64 0.25
CA LEU A 284 2.80 -1.41 -0.63
C LEU A 284 2.37 -2.87 -0.51
N VAL A 285 2.02 -3.51 -1.63
CA VAL A 285 1.45 -4.88 -1.65
C VAL A 285 2.20 -5.80 -2.60
N GLU A 286 1.79 -7.07 -2.64
CA GLU A 286 2.30 -8.18 -3.45
C GLU A 286 3.77 -8.58 -3.22
N PHE A 287 4.51 -7.91 -2.32
CA PHE A 287 5.87 -8.32 -1.99
C PHE A 287 5.89 -9.76 -1.46
N ASN A 288 6.51 -10.66 -2.21
CA ASN A 288 6.61 -12.07 -1.90
C ASN A 288 8.06 -12.46 -1.58
N PRO A 289 8.44 -12.55 -0.30
CA PRO A 289 9.82 -12.84 0.10
C PRO A 289 10.32 -14.23 -0.34
N ARG A 290 9.45 -15.14 -0.79
CA ARG A 290 9.86 -16.46 -1.31
C ARG A 290 10.54 -16.37 -2.67
N PHE A 291 10.31 -15.29 -3.40
CA PHE A 291 10.89 -15.03 -4.72
C PHE A 291 11.92 -13.90 -4.68
N ASP A 292 12.33 -13.47 -3.48
CA ASP A 292 13.37 -12.47 -3.32
C ASP A 292 14.74 -13.13 -3.17
N GLU A 293 15.66 -12.78 -4.08
CA GLU A 293 17.03 -13.25 -4.07
C GLU A 293 17.92 -12.25 -3.32
N ASP A 294 18.56 -12.71 -2.23
CA ASP A 294 19.48 -11.91 -1.41
C ASP A 294 18.90 -10.57 -0.88
N GLY A 295 17.58 -10.50 -0.71
CA GLY A 295 16.90 -9.29 -0.24
C GLY A 295 16.92 -8.14 -1.24
N ALA A 296 17.24 -8.39 -2.51
CA ALA A 296 17.39 -7.33 -3.52
C ALA A 296 16.06 -6.62 -3.79
N ALA A 297 14.98 -7.37 -3.96
CA ALA A 297 13.66 -6.82 -4.19
C ALA A 297 13.10 -6.18 -2.92
N ALA A 298 13.37 -6.74 -1.74
CA ALA A 298 13.01 -6.09 -0.47
C ALA A 298 13.63 -4.69 -0.33
N ARG A 299 14.88 -4.50 -0.79
CA ARG A 299 15.53 -3.17 -0.78
C ARG A 299 14.86 -2.19 -1.75
N VAL A 300 14.38 -2.66 -2.91
CA VAL A 300 13.62 -1.85 -3.87
C VAL A 300 12.28 -1.39 -3.26
N ALA A 301 11.51 -2.32 -2.70
CA ALA A 301 10.25 -2.01 -2.03
C ALA A 301 10.45 -1.11 -0.79
N ALA A 302 11.47 -1.37 0.02
CA ALA A 302 11.83 -0.52 1.16
C ALA A 302 12.22 0.89 0.70
N ARG A 303 12.90 1.04 -0.45
CA ARG A 303 13.23 2.36 -1.01
C ARG A 303 11.99 3.18 -1.34
N LEU A 304 10.91 2.55 -1.84
CA LEU A 304 9.60 3.18 -2.05
C LEU A 304 8.98 3.64 -0.73
N GLY A 305 8.84 2.72 0.23
CA GLY A 305 8.23 3.02 1.53
C GLY A 305 8.96 4.13 2.28
N TRP A 306 10.30 4.11 2.23
CA TRP A 306 11.16 5.17 2.73
C TRP A 306 10.86 6.51 2.06
N GLN A 307 10.75 6.52 0.72
CA GLN A 307 10.55 7.77 -0.02
C GLN A 307 9.19 8.40 0.24
N ILE A 308 8.15 7.55 0.35
CA ILE A 308 6.81 7.97 0.73
C ILE A 308 6.87 8.66 2.10
N ALA A 309 7.40 8.00 3.13
CA ALA A 309 7.47 8.56 4.48
C ALA A 309 8.26 9.89 4.55
N HIS A 310 9.31 10.04 3.73
CA HIS A 310 10.08 11.28 3.61
C HIS A 310 9.26 12.42 2.97
N TRP A 311 8.54 12.15 1.88
CA TRP A 311 7.79 13.17 1.15
C TRP A 311 6.43 13.51 1.75
N TRP A 312 5.90 12.64 2.61
CA TRP A 312 4.53 12.71 3.11
C TRP A 312 4.32 13.85 4.12
N ARG A 313 4.14 15.08 3.64
CA ARG A 313 4.04 16.27 4.52
C ARG A 313 2.69 16.36 5.21
#